data_AF-X1NFS4-F1
#
_entry.id   AF-X1NFS4-F1
#
_cell.length_a   1.000
_cell.length_b   1.000
_cell.length_c   1.000
_cell.angle_alpha   90.00
_cell.angle_beta   90.00
_cell.angle_gamma   90.00
#
_symmetry.space_group_name_H-M   'P 1'
#
loop_
_entity.id
_entity.type
_entity.pdbx_description
1 polymer ?
#
loop_
_entity_poly.entity_id
_entity_poly.type
_entity_poly.pdbx_seq_one_letter_code
_entity_poly.pdbx_strand_id
1 'polypeptide(L)'
;MKNCAYGFWYQFGGFTSTYGGLCDSAAQEAIYLTYGQVKHNKISDLENSKLIILWGTNPAYTNIHLMYYLDKAVDKGSKLITIDIRENESGMKSNLYLNPRAGTDGCLALGIANQLIEDNIIDINFIDNHTFGFAEFKELAKEYSLDRVSVITGIPLHKIESMIEYIKKIPEYALICGMGVQRYTNGGQTIRIISLLTALTASIGKKGCGFYFSDKQAPELNWPFLPEKPERIRNSIPIAKLASELDNQTDPPVNV
;
A
#
# COMPACT_ATOMS: atom_id res chain seq x y z
N MET A 1 -18.11 -4.21 12.21
CA MET A 1 -19.53 -3.86 11.94
C MET A 1 -20.14 -4.62 10.78
N LYS A 2 -19.47 -4.82 9.63
CA LYS A 2 -20.01 -5.64 8.52
C LYS A 2 -20.48 -7.03 8.99
N ASN A 3 -19.64 -7.74 9.75
CA ASN A 3 -19.98 -9.08 10.23
C ASN A 3 -21.17 -9.08 11.20
N CYS A 4 -21.36 -8.02 11.99
CA CYS A 4 -22.57 -7.84 12.79
C CYS A 4 -23.82 -7.71 11.93
N ALA A 5 -23.77 -6.85 10.90
CA ALA A 5 -24.88 -6.68 9.98
C ALA A 5 -25.22 -7.98 9.25
N TYR A 6 -24.22 -8.76 8.85
CA TYR A 6 -24.43 -10.05 8.18
C TYR A 6 -25.12 -11.05 9.11
N GLY A 7 -24.63 -11.19 10.35
CA GLY A 7 -25.26 -12.08 11.34
C GLY A 7 -26.68 -11.66 11.72
N PHE A 8 -26.98 -10.36 11.73
CA PHE A 8 -28.36 -9.87 11.89
C PHE A 8 -29.25 -10.28 10.72
N TRP A 9 -28.88 -9.94 9.48
CA TRP A 9 -29.74 -10.16 8.31
C TRP A 9 -29.89 -11.64 7.93
N TYR A 10 -28.91 -12.48 8.23
CA TYR A 10 -29.02 -13.93 8.01
C TYR A 10 -30.17 -14.57 8.80
N GLN A 11 -30.54 -14.03 9.97
CA GLN A 11 -31.71 -14.49 10.73
C GLN A 11 -33.05 -14.21 10.04
N PHE A 12 -33.08 -13.27 9.09
CA PHE A 12 -34.27 -12.89 8.32
C PHE A 12 -34.24 -13.46 6.88
N GLY A 13 -33.39 -14.46 6.61
CA GLY A 13 -33.26 -15.06 5.28
C GLY A 13 -32.27 -14.34 4.35
N GLY A 14 -31.41 -13.49 4.90
CA GLY A 14 -30.34 -12.80 4.16
C GLY A 14 -30.76 -11.47 3.54
N PHE A 15 -29.85 -10.89 2.75
CA PHE A 15 -29.99 -9.57 2.14
C PHE A 15 -29.27 -9.55 0.79
N THR A 16 -29.70 -8.69 -0.14
CA THR A 16 -28.93 -8.41 -1.36
C THR A 16 -27.63 -7.72 -0.96
N SER A 17 -26.50 -8.34 -1.27
CA SER A 17 -25.19 -7.90 -0.80
C SER A 17 -24.37 -7.28 -1.93
N THR A 18 -23.27 -6.62 -1.57
CA THR A 18 -22.25 -6.21 -2.54
C THR A 18 -20.95 -6.92 -2.25
N TYR A 19 -20.18 -7.18 -3.30
CA TYR A 19 -18.84 -7.74 -3.19
C TYR A 19 -17.79 -6.87 -3.88
N GLY A 20 -16.53 -7.06 -3.47
CA GLY A 20 -15.42 -6.20 -3.84
C GLY A 20 -15.35 -4.92 -3.01
N GLY A 21 -14.42 -4.05 -3.37
CA GLY A 21 -14.21 -2.74 -2.75
C GLY A 21 -13.70 -1.73 -3.77
N LEU A 22 -14.10 -0.47 -3.59
CA LEU A 22 -13.66 0.65 -4.44
C LEU A 22 -12.39 1.34 -3.92
N CYS A 23 -12.00 1.04 -2.69
CA CYS A 23 -10.97 1.78 -1.97
C CYS A 23 -9.60 1.11 -2.02
N ASP A 24 -9.53 -0.20 -1.79
CA ASP A 24 -8.25 -0.87 -1.54
C ASP A 24 -8.11 -2.27 -2.14
N SER A 25 -9.08 -2.74 -2.91
CA SER A 25 -9.08 -4.11 -3.45
C SER A 25 -7.92 -4.40 -4.40
N ALA A 26 -7.54 -3.45 -5.26
CA ALA A 26 -6.45 -3.66 -6.22
C ALA A 26 -5.10 -3.79 -5.50
N ALA A 27 -4.87 -2.96 -4.48
CA ALA A 27 -3.67 -3.00 -3.67
C ALA A 27 -3.63 -4.20 -2.73
N GLN A 28 -4.75 -4.59 -2.12
CA GLN A 28 -4.84 -5.81 -1.29
C GLN A 28 -4.49 -7.06 -2.10
N GLU A 29 -5.07 -7.19 -3.31
CA GLU A 29 -4.77 -8.30 -4.20
C GLU A 29 -3.29 -8.29 -4.61
N ALA A 30 -2.75 -7.12 -4.96
CA ALA A 30 -1.34 -6.94 -5.25
C ALA A 30 -0.41 -7.40 -4.11
N ILE A 31 -0.71 -7.00 -2.88
CA ILE A 31 0.06 -7.39 -1.69
C ILE A 31 -0.11 -8.89 -1.41
N TYR A 32 -1.31 -9.43 -1.54
CA TYR A 32 -1.57 -10.86 -1.37
C TYR A 32 -0.78 -11.69 -2.39
N LEU A 33 -0.74 -11.29 -3.65
CA LEU A 33 0.04 -11.97 -4.69
C LEU A 33 1.56 -11.84 -4.50
N THR A 34 2.03 -10.82 -3.78
CA THR A 34 3.46 -10.61 -3.52
C THR A 34 3.93 -11.24 -2.21
N TYR A 35 3.15 -11.15 -1.13
CA TYR A 35 3.54 -11.55 0.23
C TYR A 35 2.68 -12.67 0.82
N GLY A 36 1.64 -13.13 0.13
CA GLY A 36 0.70 -14.15 0.60
C GLY A 36 -0.32 -13.66 1.62
N GLN A 37 -0.09 -12.52 2.30
CA GLN A 37 -1.00 -11.94 3.28
C GLN A 37 -0.88 -10.40 3.29
N VAL A 38 -2.00 -9.72 3.55
CA VAL A 38 -2.02 -8.26 3.76
C VAL A 38 -1.78 -7.95 5.23
N LYS A 39 -0.51 -8.01 5.65
CA LYS A 39 -0.09 -7.77 7.04
C LYS A 39 1.12 -6.85 7.06
N HIS A 40 1.24 -6.08 8.13
CA HIS A 40 2.39 -5.24 8.41
C HIS A 40 2.64 -5.17 9.92
N ASN A 41 3.77 -4.58 10.33
CA ASN A 41 4.07 -4.36 11.75
C ASN A 41 2.99 -3.49 12.41
N LYS A 42 2.86 -3.58 13.73
CA LYS A 42 1.94 -2.69 14.48
C LYS A 42 2.28 -1.23 14.20
N ILE A 43 1.26 -0.38 14.06
CA ILE A 43 1.46 1.06 13.79
C ILE A 43 2.32 1.71 14.89
N SER A 44 2.15 1.30 16.14
CA SER A 44 2.96 1.78 17.27
C SER A 44 4.46 1.49 17.15
N ASP A 45 4.84 0.52 16.30
CA ASP A 45 6.25 0.18 16.07
C ASP A 45 6.98 1.24 15.23
N LEU A 46 6.23 2.09 14.51
CA LEU A 46 6.80 3.19 13.72
C LEU A 46 7.62 4.17 14.57
N GLU A 47 7.34 4.29 15.87
CA GLU A 47 8.15 5.12 16.78
C GLU A 47 9.63 4.70 16.85
N ASN A 48 9.95 3.48 16.40
CA ASN A 48 11.31 2.93 16.37
C ASN A 48 12.00 3.11 15.01
N SER A 49 11.29 3.66 14.02
CA SER A 49 11.79 3.80 12.66
C SER A 49 12.85 4.89 12.57
N LYS A 50 13.95 4.63 11.84
CA LYS A 50 15.00 5.62 11.57
C LYS A 50 14.76 6.39 10.27
N LEU A 51 14.00 5.81 9.35
CA LEU A 51 13.56 6.41 8.09
C LEU A 51 12.12 5.97 7.82
N ILE A 52 11.26 6.95 7.58
CA ILE A 52 9.88 6.75 7.19
C ILE A 52 9.65 7.39 5.82
N ILE A 53 9.06 6.63 4.92
CA ILE A 53 8.68 7.08 3.58
C ILE A 53 7.15 7.08 3.49
N LEU A 54 6.54 8.25 3.34
CA LEU A 54 5.13 8.40 3.02
C LEU A 54 4.99 8.41 1.50
N TRP A 55 4.19 7.50 0.93
CA TRP A 55 3.98 7.41 -0.51
C TRP A 55 2.50 7.51 -0.87
N GLY A 56 2.10 8.61 -1.51
CA GLY A 56 0.75 8.88 -1.99
C GLY A 56 -0.29 8.88 -0.87
N THR A 57 0.09 9.39 0.31
CA THR A 57 -0.72 9.36 1.52
C THR A 57 -0.66 10.67 2.28
N ASN A 58 -1.79 11.02 2.93
CA ASN A 58 -1.92 12.20 3.77
C ASN A 58 -2.59 11.83 5.11
N PRO A 59 -1.91 11.10 6.01
CA PRO A 59 -2.44 10.72 7.32
C PRO A 59 -2.92 11.89 8.19
N ALA A 60 -2.42 13.11 8.03
CA ALA A 60 -2.91 14.29 8.73
C ALA A 60 -4.43 14.49 8.57
N TYR A 61 -5.00 14.10 7.43
CA TYR A 61 -6.46 14.14 7.20
C TYR A 61 -7.13 12.78 7.18
N THR A 62 -6.39 11.72 6.87
CA THR A 62 -6.97 10.39 6.60
C THR A 62 -6.72 9.37 7.71
N ASN A 63 -5.75 9.62 8.60
CA ASN A 63 -5.38 8.73 9.70
C ASN A 63 -4.60 9.49 10.79
N ILE A 64 -5.28 10.32 11.57
CA ILE A 64 -4.64 11.16 12.61
C ILE A 64 -3.92 10.33 13.69
N HIS A 65 -4.36 9.08 13.93
CA HIS A 65 -3.70 8.17 14.86
C HIS A 65 -2.32 7.73 14.36
N LEU A 66 -2.15 7.58 13.04
CA LEU A 66 -0.84 7.32 12.45
C LEU A 66 0.09 8.54 12.63
N MET A 67 -0.40 9.77 12.48
CA MET A 67 0.40 10.98 12.69
C MET A 67 1.06 11.03 14.07
N TYR A 68 0.36 10.60 15.12
CA TYR A 68 0.92 10.54 16.47
C TYR A 68 2.23 9.74 16.54
N TYR A 69 2.28 8.58 15.89
CA TYR A 69 3.47 7.73 15.88
C TYR A 69 4.55 8.25 14.92
N LEU A 70 4.16 8.86 13.81
CA LEU A 70 5.07 9.54 12.88
C LEU A 70 5.78 10.70 13.57
N ASP A 71 5.04 11.58 14.25
CA ASP A 71 5.58 12.73 14.98
C ASP A 71 6.56 12.28 16.05
N LYS A 72 6.21 11.26 16.84
CA LYS A 72 7.12 10.68 17.82
C LYS A 72 8.42 10.13 17.21
N ALA A 73 8.34 9.49 16.06
CA ALA A 73 9.55 8.99 15.39
C ALA A 73 10.42 10.16 14.92
N VAL A 74 9.82 11.18 14.30
CA VAL A 74 10.52 12.38 13.84
C VAL A 74 11.14 13.17 15.00
N ASP A 75 10.42 13.32 16.12
CA ASP A 75 10.92 13.98 17.33
C ASP A 75 12.11 13.22 17.97
N LYS A 76 12.20 11.91 17.77
CA LYS A 76 13.36 11.07 18.13
C LYS A 76 14.50 11.12 17.11
N GLY A 77 14.35 11.87 16.02
CA GLY A 77 15.35 12.07 14.97
C GLY A 77 15.19 11.19 13.73
N SER A 78 14.07 10.48 13.58
CA SER A 78 13.75 9.75 12.36
C SER A 78 13.73 10.68 11.15
N LYS A 79 14.23 10.20 10.01
CA LYS A 79 14.11 10.92 8.74
C LYS A 79 12.75 10.66 8.12
N LEU A 80 12.15 11.69 7.56
CA LEU A 80 10.86 11.61 6.89
C LEU A 80 11.02 12.02 5.42
N ILE A 81 10.62 11.14 4.52
CA ILE A 81 10.52 11.43 3.08
C ILE A 81 9.06 11.34 2.69
N THR A 82 8.56 12.32 1.94
CA THR A 82 7.20 12.27 1.39
C THR A 82 7.23 12.28 -0.12
N ILE A 83 6.47 11.36 -0.72
CA ILE A 83 6.26 11.22 -2.16
C ILE A 83 4.78 11.43 -2.41
N ASP A 84 4.41 12.56 -2.99
CA ASP A 84 3.03 12.89 -3.29
C ASP A 84 2.99 13.92 -4.42
N ILE A 85 1.99 13.85 -5.29
CA ILE A 85 1.82 14.79 -6.42
C ILE A 85 1.74 16.25 -5.97
N ARG A 86 1.34 16.49 -4.71
CA ARG A 86 1.33 17.80 -4.07
C ARG A 86 2.12 17.76 -2.77
N GLU A 87 2.64 18.91 -2.35
CA GLU A 87 3.04 19.07 -0.96
C GLU A 87 1.78 19.09 -0.08
N ASN A 88 1.69 18.10 0.81
CA ASN A 88 0.56 17.85 1.70
C ASN A 88 0.98 18.00 3.17
N GLU A 89 -0.03 18.05 4.03
CA GLU A 89 0.10 18.45 5.43
C GLU A 89 0.81 17.40 6.29
N SER A 90 0.78 16.13 5.86
CA SER A 90 1.53 15.06 6.53
C SER A 90 3.03 15.18 6.32
N GLY A 91 3.44 15.78 5.20
CA GLY A 91 4.84 15.90 4.83
C GLY A 91 5.51 17.19 5.31
N MET A 92 4.86 18.03 6.14
CA MET A 92 5.43 19.32 6.58
C MET A 92 6.78 19.19 7.31
N LYS A 93 7.03 18.06 7.98
CA LYS A 93 8.31 17.76 8.65
C LYS A 93 9.28 16.93 7.80
N SER A 94 9.01 16.76 6.50
CA SER A 94 9.84 15.92 5.63
C SER A 94 11.20 16.55 5.39
N ASN A 95 12.24 15.73 5.42
CA ASN A 95 13.58 16.11 4.98
C ASN A 95 13.68 16.18 3.46
N LEU A 96 12.85 15.41 2.76
CA LEU A 96 12.81 15.38 1.30
C LEU A 96 11.38 15.18 0.82
N TYR A 97 11.00 15.96 -0.19
CA TYR A 97 9.72 15.85 -0.87
C TYR A 97 9.95 15.48 -2.34
N LEU A 98 9.26 14.47 -2.85
CA LEU A 98 9.26 14.11 -4.27
C LEU A 98 7.85 14.26 -4.82
N ASN A 99 7.70 15.01 -5.91
CA ASN A 99 6.41 15.28 -6.52
C ASN A 99 6.37 14.64 -7.92
N PRO A 100 6.10 13.33 -8.03
CA PRO A 100 5.96 12.69 -9.32
C PRO A 100 4.72 13.23 -10.04
N ARG A 101 4.74 13.21 -11.38
CA ARG A 101 3.52 13.34 -12.17
C ARG A 101 2.55 12.21 -11.82
N ALA A 102 1.26 12.52 -11.76
CA ALA A 102 0.23 11.55 -11.43
C ALA A 102 0.31 10.30 -12.35
N GLY A 103 0.27 9.11 -11.74
CA GLY A 103 0.33 7.84 -12.46
C GLY A 103 1.75 7.35 -12.82
N THR A 104 2.80 8.06 -12.39
CA THR A 104 4.20 7.68 -12.67
C THR A 104 4.93 7.00 -11.50
N ASP A 105 4.23 6.70 -10.41
CA ASP A 105 4.79 6.10 -9.19
C ASP A 105 5.52 4.77 -9.46
N GLY A 106 4.97 3.92 -10.32
CA GLY A 106 5.60 2.65 -10.67
C GLY A 106 6.94 2.84 -11.39
N CYS A 107 7.05 3.88 -12.22
CA CYS A 107 8.31 4.26 -12.87
C CYS A 107 9.33 4.75 -11.84
N LEU A 108 8.91 5.57 -10.88
CA LEU A 108 9.77 6.03 -9.79
C LEU A 108 10.30 4.85 -8.96
N ALA A 109 9.40 3.92 -8.59
CA ALA A 109 9.77 2.75 -7.80
C ALA A 109 10.72 1.81 -8.55
N LEU A 110 10.53 1.58 -9.86
CA LEU A 110 11.48 0.79 -10.68
C LEU A 110 12.84 1.47 -10.78
N GLY A 111 12.89 2.80 -10.93
CA GLY A 111 14.14 3.55 -10.94
C GLY A 111 14.92 3.45 -9.64
N ILE A 112 14.22 3.57 -8.51
CA ILE A 112 14.83 3.39 -7.18
C ILE A 112 15.33 1.95 -7.05
N ALA A 113 14.51 0.95 -7.38
CA ALA A 113 14.90 -0.46 -7.32
C ALA A 113 16.16 -0.74 -8.15
N ASN A 114 16.21 -0.23 -9.38
CA ASN A 114 17.37 -0.36 -10.26
C ASN A 114 18.65 0.17 -9.61
N GLN A 115 18.61 1.39 -9.07
CA GLN A 115 19.77 1.98 -8.42
C GLN A 115 20.18 1.22 -7.15
N LEU A 116 19.22 0.77 -6.32
CA LEU A 116 19.52 -0.04 -5.14
C LEU A 116 20.25 -1.35 -5.51
N ILE A 117 19.86 -1.97 -6.63
CA ILE A 117 20.47 -3.20 -7.14
C ILE A 117 21.89 -2.92 -7.67
N GLU A 118 22.07 -1.89 -8.51
CA GLU A 118 23.36 -1.53 -9.09
C GLU A 118 24.39 -1.12 -8.01
N ASP A 119 23.94 -0.39 -6.98
CA ASP A 119 24.80 0.06 -5.88
C ASP A 119 25.04 -1.02 -4.81
N ASN A 120 24.50 -2.23 -4.98
CA ASN A 120 24.56 -3.33 -4.00
C ASN A 120 24.06 -2.93 -2.60
N ILE A 121 23.01 -2.09 -2.53
CA ILE A 121 22.34 -1.69 -1.28
C ILE A 121 21.34 -2.76 -0.81
N ILE A 122 20.94 -3.66 -1.71
CA ILE A 122 20.02 -4.76 -1.44
C ILE A 122 20.60 -5.78 -0.45
N ASP A 123 19.72 -6.46 0.26
CA ASP A 123 20.07 -7.57 1.15
C ASP A 123 20.00 -8.90 0.36
N ILE A 124 21.15 -9.34 -0.14
CA ILE A 124 21.24 -10.55 -0.95
C ILE A 124 20.83 -11.81 -0.18
N ASN A 125 21.13 -11.88 1.12
CA ASN A 125 20.78 -13.04 1.94
C ASN A 125 19.26 -13.15 2.09
N PHE A 126 18.57 -12.03 2.30
CA PHE A 126 17.12 -12.01 2.35
C PHE A 126 16.52 -12.40 0.99
N ILE A 127 17.06 -11.84 -0.10
CA ILE A 127 16.60 -12.14 -1.46
C ILE A 127 16.72 -13.64 -1.76
N ASP A 128 17.88 -14.24 -1.52
CA ASP A 128 18.14 -15.65 -1.83
C ASP A 128 17.28 -16.62 -0.99
N ASN A 129 16.95 -16.26 0.26
CA ASN A 129 16.24 -17.15 1.18
C ASN A 129 14.73 -16.91 1.26
N HIS A 130 14.24 -15.72 0.90
CA HIS A 130 12.86 -15.31 1.17
C HIS A 130 12.11 -14.74 -0.04
N THR A 131 12.73 -14.72 -1.22
CA THR A 131 12.09 -14.20 -2.44
C THR A 131 12.16 -15.20 -3.60
N PHE A 132 11.39 -14.92 -4.65
CA PHE A 132 11.46 -15.63 -5.93
C PHE A 132 11.29 -14.62 -7.06
N GLY A 133 11.81 -14.94 -8.25
CA GLY A 133 11.70 -14.08 -9.44
C GLY A 133 12.60 -12.82 -9.42
N PHE A 134 13.63 -12.79 -8.57
CA PHE A 134 14.53 -11.63 -8.46
C PHE A 134 15.33 -11.39 -9.74
N ALA A 135 15.76 -12.45 -10.44
CA ALA A 135 16.52 -12.32 -11.68
C ALA A 135 15.71 -11.59 -12.77
N GLU A 136 14.46 -12.00 -12.97
CA GLU A 136 13.54 -11.38 -13.91
C GLU A 136 13.19 -9.94 -13.51
N PHE A 137 12.99 -9.70 -12.20
CA PHE A 137 12.76 -8.35 -11.68
C PHE A 137 13.96 -7.43 -11.89
N LYS A 138 15.19 -7.95 -11.69
CA LYS A 138 16.43 -7.22 -11.93
C LYS A 138 16.56 -6.83 -13.40
N GLU A 139 16.27 -7.73 -14.33
CA GLU A 139 16.30 -7.39 -15.77
C GLU A 139 15.26 -6.33 -16.13
N LEU A 140 14.04 -6.41 -15.57
CA LEU A 140 13.03 -5.37 -15.76
C LEU A 140 13.48 -4.01 -15.20
N ALA A 141 14.06 -3.98 -14.00
CA ALA A 141 14.47 -2.76 -13.34
C ALA A 141 15.55 -2.00 -14.13
N LYS A 142 16.46 -2.71 -14.80
CA LYS A 142 17.53 -2.12 -15.65
C LYS A 142 17.00 -1.19 -16.74
N GLU A 143 15.78 -1.39 -17.22
CA GLU A 143 15.17 -0.53 -18.25
C GLU A 143 14.85 0.90 -17.76
N TYR A 144 14.91 1.13 -16.44
CA TYR A 144 14.53 2.36 -15.74
C TYR A 144 15.75 3.04 -15.13
N SER A 145 16.62 3.62 -15.96
CA SER A 145 17.69 4.50 -15.49
C SER A 145 17.14 5.75 -14.81
N LEU A 146 17.91 6.35 -13.89
CA LEU A 146 17.46 7.54 -13.17
C LEU A 146 17.17 8.74 -14.08
N ASP A 147 17.92 8.92 -15.18
CA ASP A 147 17.63 9.94 -16.19
C ASP A 147 16.25 9.74 -16.82
N ARG A 148 15.96 8.50 -17.25
CA ARG A 148 14.66 8.15 -17.84
C ARG A 148 13.54 8.38 -16.84
N VAL A 149 13.74 7.96 -15.60
CA VAL A 149 12.76 8.09 -14.51
C VAL A 149 12.53 9.57 -14.18
N SER A 150 13.58 10.38 -14.12
CA SER A 150 13.49 11.83 -13.93
C SER A 150 12.64 12.48 -15.02
N VAL A 151 12.86 12.13 -16.29
CA VAL A 151 12.06 12.64 -17.42
C VAL A 151 10.60 12.24 -17.32
N ILE A 152 10.30 10.96 -17.04
CA ILE A 152 8.92 10.45 -16.99
C ILE A 152 8.16 11.03 -15.79
N THR A 153 8.77 10.98 -14.61
CA THR A 153 8.15 11.43 -13.36
C THR A 153 8.12 12.94 -13.22
N GLY A 154 8.98 13.67 -13.94
CA GLY A 154 9.17 15.11 -13.77
C GLY A 154 9.93 15.49 -12.51
N ILE A 155 10.42 14.54 -11.72
CA ILE A 155 11.22 14.81 -10.53
C ILE A 155 12.67 15.10 -10.97
N PRO A 156 13.29 16.19 -10.50
CA PRO A 156 14.71 16.44 -10.77
C PRO A 156 15.60 15.30 -10.30
N LEU A 157 16.54 14.86 -11.15
CA LEU A 157 17.44 13.73 -10.89
C LEU A 157 18.06 13.76 -9.48
N HIS A 158 18.62 14.90 -9.07
CA HIS A 158 19.26 15.07 -7.75
C HIS A 158 18.34 14.78 -6.55
N LYS A 159 17.01 14.95 -6.69
CA LYS A 159 16.06 14.60 -5.61
C LYS A 159 15.85 13.09 -5.53
N ILE A 160 15.83 12.40 -6.68
CA ILE A 160 15.76 10.93 -6.73
C ILE A 160 17.04 10.36 -6.12
N GLU A 161 18.21 10.86 -6.53
CA GLU A 161 19.51 10.50 -5.95
C GLU A 161 19.56 10.75 -4.44
N SER A 162 19.02 11.89 -3.97
CA SER A 162 18.92 12.18 -2.54
C SER A 162 18.10 11.14 -1.78
N MET A 163 17.00 10.67 -2.36
CA MET A 163 16.18 9.59 -1.76
C MET A 163 16.96 8.28 -1.68
N ILE A 164 17.70 7.93 -2.74
CA ILE A 164 18.56 6.74 -2.76
C ILE A 164 19.65 6.86 -1.68
N GLU A 165 20.26 8.03 -1.51
CA GLU A 165 21.26 8.27 -0.47
C GLU A 165 20.68 8.14 0.96
N TYR A 166 19.42 8.53 1.18
CA TYR A 166 18.74 8.25 2.45
C TYR A 166 18.58 6.75 2.69
N ILE A 167 18.12 5.99 1.68
CA ILE A 167 17.94 4.54 1.79
C ILE A 167 19.30 3.84 1.97
N LYS A 168 20.34 4.26 1.25
CA LYS A 168 21.70 3.74 1.39
C LYS A 168 22.24 3.88 2.82
N LYS A 169 21.99 5.02 3.46
CA LYS A 169 22.41 5.28 4.85
C LYS A 169 21.50 4.58 5.87
N ILE A 170 20.24 4.37 5.53
CA ILE A 170 19.20 3.82 6.41
C ILE A 170 18.39 2.78 5.63
N PRO A 171 18.98 1.60 5.31
CA PRO A 171 18.34 0.60 4.43
C PRO A 171 17.16 -0.10 5.09
N GLU A 172 17.09 -0.06 6.42
CA GLU A 172 15.97 -0.55 7.21
C GLU A 172 14.99 0.60 7.49
N TYR A 173 13.86 0.61 6.79
CA TYR A 173 12.91 1.71 6.82
C TYR A 173 11.45 1.24 6.80
N ALA A 174 10.56 2.14 7.20
CA ALA A 174 9.12 1.96 7.05
C ALA A 174 8.62 2.71 5.81
N LEU A 175 7.87 2.03 4.94
CA LEU A 175 7.21 2.64 3.79
C LEU A 175 5.70 2.54 3.99
N ILE A 176 5.05 3.69 4.14
CA ILE A 176 3.61 3.81 4.33
C ILE A 176 2.98 4.25 3.01
N CYS A 177 2.26 3.34 2.38
CA CYS A 177 1.65 3.57 1.08
C CYS A 177 0.16 3.89 1.23
N GLY A 178 -0.28 4.96 0.57
CA GLY A 178 -1.66 5.38 0.56
C GLY A 178 -2.48 4.69 -0.52
N MET A 179 -3.81 4.79 -0.38
CA MET A 179 -4.75 4.16 -1.32
C MET A 179 -4.76 4.82 -2.70
N GLY A 180 -4.34 6.08 -2.83
CA GLY A 180 -4.43 6.84 -4.09
C GLY A 180 -3.63 6.23 -5.23
N VAL A 181 -2.49 5.62 -4.91
CA VAL A 181 -1.54 5.06 -5.89
C VAL A 181 -2.14 3.91 -6.70
N GLN A 182 -3.15 3.21 -6.17
CA GLN A 182 -3.79 2.10 -6.86
C GLN A 182 -4.90 2.51 -7.83
N ARG A 183 -5.28 3.80 -7.89
CA ARG A 183 -6.49 4.27 -8.60
C ARG A 183 -6.30 4.47 -10.11
N TYR A 184 -5.17 4.04 -10.66
CA TYR A 184 -4.87 4.05 -12.08
C TYR A 184 -4.98 2.64 -12.66
N THR A 185 -5.05 2.51 -13.98
CA THR A 185 -5.23 1.23 -14.69
C THR A 185 -4.20 0.15 -14.30
N ASN A 186 -2.98 0.55 -13.96
CA ASN A 186 -1.88 -0.32 -13.54
C ASN A 186 -1.64 -0.33 -12.01
N GLY A 187 -2.59 0.17 -11.21
CA GLY A 187 -2.41 0.44 -9.78
C GLY A 187 -1.95 -0.78 -8.96
N GLY A 188 -2.46 -1.97 -9.27
CA GLY A 188 -2.00 -3.20 -8.61
C GLY A 188 -0.50 -3.45 -8.83
N GLN A 189 -0.02 -3.36 -10.07
CA GLN A 189 1.41 -3.55 -10.36
C GLN A 189 2.27 -2.46 -9.71
N THR A 190 1.80 -1.22 -9.72
CA THR A 190 2.47 -0.11 -9.02
C THR A 190 2.65 -0.41 -7.53
N ILE A 191 1.61 -0.89 -6.85
CA ILE A 191 1.68 -1.27 -5.44
C ILE A 191 2.68 -2.42 -5.23
N ARG A 192 2.69 -3.43 -6.11
CA ARG A 192 3.67 -4.53 -6.02
C ARG A 192 5.09 -3.98 -6.06
N ILE A 193 5.42 -3.16 -7.06
CA ILE A 193 6.77 -2.60 -7.22
C ILE A 193 7.16 -1.74 -6.01
N ILE A 194 6.30 -0.83 -5.55
CA ILE A 194 6.58 -0.01 -4.36
C ILE A 194 6.83 -0.89 -3.14
N SER A 195 6.01 -1.92 -2.97
CA SER A 195 6.14 -2.82 -1.83
C SER A 195 7.46 -3.60 -1.87
N LEU A 196 7.94 -3.98 -3.05
CA LEU A 196 9.18 -4.73 -3.23
C LEU A 196 10.41 -3.94 -2.76
N LEU A 197 10.38 -2.60 -2.76
CA LEU A 197 11.50 -1.79 -2.26
C LEU A 197 11.90 -2.18 -0.84
N THR A 198 10.92 -2.38 0.04
CA THR A 198 11.18 -2.82 1.43
C THR A 198 11.65 -4.28 1.53
N ALA A 199 11.28 -5.13 0.56
CA ALA A 199 11.79 -6.50 0.49
C ALA A 199 13.25 -6.54 0.01
N LEU A 200 13.61 -5.70 -0.97
CA LEU A 200 14.98 -5.59 -1.50
C LEU A 200 15.99 -5.23 -0.39
N THR A 201 15.59 -4.43 0.60
CA THR A 201 16.48 -4.04 1.71
C THR A 201 16.26 -4.84 3.00
N ALA A 202 15.52 -5.96 2.92
CA ALA A 202 15.14 -6.78 4.08
C ALA A 202 14.48 -5.99 5.22
N SER A 203 13.74 -4.92 4.90
CA SER A 203 12.99 -4.14 5.89
C SER A 203 11.76 -4.90 6.42
N ILE A 204 11.33 -5.95 5.72
CA ILE A 204 10.18 -6.79 6.12
C ILE A 204 10.46 -7.52 7.44
N GLY A 205 9.52 -7.44 8.38
CA GLY A 205 9.58 -8.15 9.66
C GLY A 205 10.55 -7.55 10.69
N LYS A 206 11.28 -6.49 10.34
CA LYS A 206 12.19 -5.78 11.26
C LYS A 206 11.46 -4.71 12.06
N LYS A 207 11.94 -4.45 13.27
CA LYS A 207 11.40 -3.43 14.19
C LYS A 207 11.51 -2.03 13.57
N GLY A 208 10.41 -1.26 13.58
CA GLY A 208 10.32 0.08 13.01
C GLY A 208 10.35 0.12 11.49
N CYS A 209 10.18 -1.02 10.82
CA CYS A 209 10.37 -1.17 9.38
C CYS A 209 9.17 -1.87 8.71
N GLY A 210 9.23 -1.96 7.39
CA GLY A 210 8.31 -2.76 6.58
C GLY A 210 7.39 -1.93 5.69
N PHE A 211 6.53 -2.62 4.94
CA PHE A 211 5.56 -2.02 4.04
C PHE A 211 4.18 -1.95 4.72
N TYR A 212 3.64 -0.74 4.86
CA TYR A 212 2.37 -0.48 5.54
C TYR A 212 1.30 -0.10 4.52
N PHE A 213 0.30 -0.98 4.38
CA PHE A 213 -0.89 -0.74 3.58
C PHE A 213 -2.06 -1.57 4.13
N SER A 214 -3.24 -0.94 4.32
CA SER A 214 -4.54 -1.56 4.67
C SER A 214 -4.44 -2.77 5.63
N ASP A 215 -4.15 -2.53 6.92
CA ASP A 215 -4.01 -3.59 7.93
C ASP A 215 -5.25 -4.50 8.02
N LYS A 216 -5.07 -5.81 7.82
CA LYS A 216 -6.12 -6.82 8.02
C LYS A 216 -6.02 -7.58 9.33
N GLN A 217 -5.16 -7.14 10.25
CA GLN A 217 -4.95 -7.81 11.53
C GLN A 217 -5.86 -7.31 12.66
N ALA A 218 -6.59 -6.22 12.44
CA ALA A 218 -7.51 -5.68 13.43
C ALA A 218 -8.68 -6.67 13.67
N PRO A 219 -9.04 -6.95 14.94
CA PRO A 219 -10.17 -7.80 15.24
C PRO A 219 -11.46 -7.18 14.69
N GLU A 220 -12.24 -7.98 13.99
CA GLU A 220 -13.54 -7.54 13.49
C GLU A 220 -14.61 -7.72 14.57
N LEU A 221 -15.44 -6.70 14.77
CA LEU A 221 -16.64 -6.85 15.58
C LEU A 221 -17.57 -7.84 14.87
N ASN A 222 -17.81 -8.98 15.52
CA ASN A 222 -18.62 -10.09 15.04
C ASN A 222 -20.01 -10.11 15.70
N TRP A 223 -20.98 -10.71 15.02
CA TRP A 223 -22.28 -11.00 15.63
C TRP A 223 -22.11 -12.10 16.70
N PRO A 224 -22.85 -12.06 17.84
CA PRO A 224 -22.60 -12.95 18.98
C PRO A 224 -22.71 -14.47 18.67
N PHE A 225 -23.49 -14.83 17.67
CA PHE A 225 -23.66 -16.20 17.16
C PHE A 225 -23.72 -16.16 15.64
N LEU A 226 -22.70 -16.57 14.88
CA LEU A 226 -22.84 -16.53 13.41
C LEU A 226 -23.91 -17.54 12.97
N PRO A 227 -25.13 -17.11 12.58
CA PRO A 227 -26.14 -18.06 12.11
C PRO A 227 -25.63 -18.72 10.82
N GLU A 228 -26.12 -19.93 10.53
CA GLU A 228 -25.81 -20.57 9.25
C GLU A 228 -26.16 -19.62 8.11
N LYS A 229 -25.22 -19.48 7.18
CA LYS A 229 -25.42 -18.68 5.98
C LYS A 229 -26.57 -19.33 5.20
N PRO A 230 -27.65 -18.60 4.87
CA PRO A 230 -28.75 -19.16 4.10
C PRO A 230 -28.23 -19.77 2.79
N GLU A 231 -28.71 -20.97 2.42
CA GLU A 231 -28.28 -21.67 1.19
C GLU A 231 -28.44 -20.79 -0.06
N ARG A 232 -29.45 -19.90 -0.05
CA ARG A 232 -29.67 -18.88 -1.07
C ARG A 232 -29.40 -17.50 -0.50
N ILE A 233 -28.19 -16.98 -0.73
CA ILE A 233 -27.94 -15.54 -0.55
C ILE A 233 -28.78 -14.83 -1.62
N ARG A 234 -29.69 -13.93 -1.21
CA ARG A 234 -30.27 -12.96 -2.15
C ARG A 234 -29.11 -12.20 -2.83
N ASN A 235 -29.24 -11.90 -4.11
CA ASN A 235 -28.18 -11.52 -5.07
C ASN A 235 -26.96 -10.76 -4.52
N SER A 236 -25.79 -11.00 -5.12
CA SER A 236 -24.57 -10.28 -4.80
C SER A 236 -24.13 -9.45 -6.01
N ILE A 237 -24.02 -8.13 -5.81
CA ILE A 237 -23.73 -7.18 -6.88
C ILE A 237 -22.30 -6.68 -6.75
N PRO A 238 -21.48 -6.66 -7.82
CA PRO A 238 -20.16 -6.05 -7.75
C PRO A 238 -20.31 -4.56 -7.44
N ILE A 239 -19.67 -4.08 -6.38
CA ILE A 239 -19.83 -2.69 -5.92
C ILE A 239 -19.45 -1.66 -7.01
N ALA A 240 -18.53 -2.01 -7.90
CA ALA A 240 -18.11 -1.19 -9.05
C ALA A 240 -19.19 -1.03 -10.13
N LYS A 241 -20.19 -1.91 -10.14
CA LYS A 241 -21.30 -1.89 -11.09
C LYS A 241 -22.66 -1.73 -10.40
N LEU A 242 -22.66 -1.27 -9.14
CA LEU A 242 -23.86 -1.25 -8.30
C LEU A 242 -25.04 -0.59 -9.02
N ALA A 243 -24.85 0.61 -9.57
CA ALA A 243 -25.91 1.33 -10.27
C ALA A 243 -26.48 0.54 -11.46
N SER A 244 -25.62 0.08 -12.37
CA SER A 244 -26.05 -0.61 -13.60
C SER A 244 -26.62 -2.00 -13.35
N GLU A 245 -26.16 -2.68 -12.32
CA GLU A 245 -26.58 -4.06 -12.01
C GLU A 245 -27.83 -4.10 -11.14
N LEU A 246 -28.14 -3.03 -10.39
CA LEU A 246 -29.39 -2.92 -9.64
C LEU A 246 -30.60 -2.97 -10.56
N ASP A 247 -30.57 -2.23 -11.68
CA ASP A 247 -31.65 -2.22 -12.68
C ASP A 247 -31.85 -3.57 -13.36
N ASN A 248 -30.80 -4.40 -13.41
CA ASN A 248 -30.82 -5.73 -14.01
C ASN A 248 -31.17 -6.86 -13.03
N GLN A 249 -31.40 -6.55 -11.75
CA GLN A 249 -31.80 -7.57 -10.77
C GLN A 249 -33.27 -7.95 -10.96
N THR A 250 -33.52 -9.21 -11.32
CA THR A 250 -34.88 -9.73 -11.53
C THR A 250 -35.33 -10.76 -10.50
N ASP A 251 -34.44 -11.30 -9.67
CA ASP A 251 -34.79 -12.33 -8.68
C ASP A 251 -33.84 -12.35 -7.45
N PRO A 252 -34.19 -11.71 -6.32
CA PRO A 252 -35.37 -10.86 -6.15
C PRO A 252 -35.20 -9.52 -6.90
N PRO A 253 -36.27 -8.96 -7.49
CA PRO A 253 -36.21 -7.64 -8.09
C PRO A 253 -35.95 -6.57 -7.02
N VAL A 254 -35.17 -5.55 -7.36
CA VAL A 254 -34.95 -4.38 -6.50
C VAL A 254 -35.91 -3.28 -6.95
N ASN A 255 -36.90 -2.95 -6.11
CA ASN A 255 -37.77 -1.80 -6.33
C ASN A 255 -37.09 -0.57 -5.72
N VAL A 256 -36.65 0.37 -6.56
CA VAL A 256 -36.02 1.65 -6.16
C VAL A 256 -37.10 2.72 -5.97
#